data_AF-A0A410H2G7-F1
#
_entry.id   AF-A0A410H2G7-F1
#
_cell.length_a   1.000
_cell.length_b   1.000
_cell.length_c   1.000
_cell.angle_alpha   90.00
_cell.angle_beta   90.00
_cell.angle_gamma   90.00
#
_symmetry.space_group_name_H-M   'P 1'
#
loop_
_entity.id
_entity.type
_entity.pdbx_description
1 polymer ?
#
loop_
_entity_poly.entity_id
_entity_poly.type
_entity_poly.pdbx_seq_one_letter_code
_entity_poly.pdbx_strand_id
1 'polypeptide(L)'
;MEIQENETKTEAFEADLSFKSFTVDVNAKSGWKDTGIEVREGEIIRMEWYSGTWRGDVGMTNCPKHGPAGPTCDAYTALAGYPLPGVVEDSLVGKVGNDVFFVGEQLRKISRTNGRLHLTINDTGHHDNDGVITMKVSIGRR
;
A
#
# COMPACT_ATOMS: atom_id res chain seq x y z
N MET A 1 36.93 20.76 -14.57
CA MET A 1 35.72 20.10 -15.10
C MET A 1 35.35 19.04 -14.08
N GLU A 2 34.81 19.45 -12.94
CA GLU A 2 34.55 18.57 -11.77
C GLU A 2 33.40 19.13 -10.91
N ILE A 3 32.60 20.03 -11.48
CA ILE A 3 31.56 20.78 -10.77
C ILE A 3 30.18 20.15 -11.02
N GLN A 4 29.96 19.50 -12.17
CA GLN A 4 28.67 18.94 -12.54
C GLN A 4 28.29 17.64 -11.81
N GLU A 5 29.24 16.77 -11.44
CA GLU A 5 28.91 15.49 -10.78
C GLU A 5 28.47 15.66 -9.31
N ASN A 6 28.98 16.68 -8.61
CA ASN A 6 28.60 16.93 -7.22
C ASN A 6 27.20 17.57 -7.11
N GLU A 7 26.82 18.44 -8.04
CA GLU A 7 25.49 19.08 -8.05
C GLU A 7 24.37 18.05 -8.24
N THR A 8 24.53 17.09 -9.16
CA THR A 8 23.51 16.06 -9.42
C THR A 8 23.32 15.12 -8.23
N LYS A 9 24.38 14.84 -7.47
CA LYS A 9 24.34 13.95 -6.31
C LYS A 9 23.70 14.64 -5.09
N THR A 10 23.94 15.94 -4.93
CA THR A 10 23.30 16.76 -3.89
C THR A 10 21.82 16.97 -4.18
N GLU A 11 21.41 17.22 -5.43
CA GLU A 11 19.98 17.33 -5.80
C GLU A 11 19.22 16.00 -5.62
N ALA A 12 19.84 14.86 -5.96
CA ALA A 12 19.25 13.54 -5.71
C ALA A 12 19.12 13.22 -4.21
N PHE A 13 20.05 13.71 -3.38
CA PHE A 13 20.05 13.52 -1.93
C PHE A 13 19.05 14.47 -1.22
N GLU A 14 18.93 15.72 -1.68
CA GLU A 14 17.90 16.68 -1.22
C GLU A 14 16.48 16.25 -1.64
N ALA A 15 16.33 15.64 -2.82
CA ALA A 15 15.06 15.04 -3.24
C ALA A 15 14.66 13.83 -2.36
N ASP A 16 15.62 13.09 -1.83
CA ASP A 16 15.39 11.99 -0.88
C ASP A 16 15.03 12.52 0.53
N LEU A 17 15.58 13.67 0.94
CA LEU A 17 15.19 14.39 2.17
C LEU A 17 13.77 14.99 2.10
N SER A 18 13.11 15.01 0.94
CA SER A 18 11.74 15.52 0.77
C SER A 18 10.64 14.53 1.19
N PHE A 19 10.99 13.28 1.50
CA PHE A 19 10.05 12.23 1.85
C PHE A 19 9.99 11.97 3.37
N LYS A 20 8.79 12.08 3.94
CA LYS A 20 8.50 11.59 5.29
C LYS A 20 8.12 10.12 5.23
N SER A 21 8.82 9.29 5.99
CA SER A 21 8.63 7.85 6.01
C SER A 21 7.96 7.37 7.29
N PHE A 22 7.08 6.39 7.15
CA PHE A 22 6.26 5.79 8.19
C PHE A 22 6.29 4.28 8.05
N THR A 23 6.14 3.57 9.17
CA THR A 23 5.90 2.13 9.18
C THR A 23 4.44 1.91 9.60
N VAL A 24 3.69 1.17 8.78
CA VAL A 24 2.25 0.97 8.98
C VAL A 24 1.93 -0.53 8.97
N ASP A 25 1.48 -1.03 10.12
CA ASP A 25 0.91 -2.39 10.20
C ASP A 25 -0.53 -2.39 9.68
N VAL A 26 -0.92 -3.36 8.88
CA VAL A 26 -2.29 -3.53 8.38
C VAL A 26 -2.77 -4.91 8.79
N ASN A 27 -3.75 -4.96 9.69
CA ASN A 27 -4.36 -6.20 10.14
C ASN A 27 -5.49 -6.58 9.18
N ALA A 28 -5.46 -7.82 8.67
CA ALA A 28 -6.43 -8.30 7.69
C ALA A 28 -7.89 -8.30 8.22
N LYS A 29 -8.09 -8.25 9.54
CA LYS A 29 -9.42 -8.23 10.19
C LYS A 29 -10.04 -6.85 10.37
N SER A 30 -9.28 -5.76 10.16
CA SER A 30 -9.70 -4.43 10.61
C SER A 30 -10.49 -3.61 9.57
N GLY A 31 -10.71 -4.14 8.37
CA GLY A 31 -11.24 -3.34 7.25
C GLY A 31 -10.33 -2.16 6.93
N TRP A 32 -10.91 -0.99 6.58
CA TRP A 32 -10.14 0.22 6.31
C TRP A 32 -9.45 0.76 7.56
N LYS A 33 -8.12 0.59 7.62
CA LYS A 33 -7.27 1.20 8.63
C LYS A 33 -6.95 2.64 8.24
N ASP A 34 -7.33 3.61 9.08
CA ASP A 34 -6.77 4.96 9.04
C ASP A 34 -5.31 4.91 9.50
N THR A 35 -4.40 5.43 8.66
CA THR A 35 -2.97 5.44 8.96
C THR A 35 -2.52 6.68 9.73
N GLY A 36 -3.37 7.72 9.81
CA GLY A 36 -3.02 9.04 10.32
C GLY A 36 -2.12 9.87 9.39
N ILE A 37 -1.71 9.33 8.24
CA ILE A 37 -0.84 9.98 7.28
C ILE A 37 -1.69 10.88 6.37
N GLU A 38 -1.46 12.19 6.46
CA GLU A 38 -2.06 13.18 5.56
C GLU A 38 -1.31 13.21 4.23
N VAL A 39 -2.08 13.18 3.13
CA VAL A 39 -1.58 13.26 1.76
C VAL A 39 -2.25 14.44 1.06
N ARG A 40 -1.46 15.27 0.38
CA ARG A 40 -1.96 16.36 -0.46
C ARG A 40 -1.92 15.99 -1.94
N GLU A 41 -2.82 16.59 -2.70
CA GLU A 41 -2.79 16.54 -4.15
C GLU A 41 -1.43 16.99 -4.67
N GLY A 42 -0.88 16.25 -5.63
CA GLY A 42 0.45 16.48 -6.20
C GLY A 42 1.61 15.86 -5.41
N GLU A 43 1.42 15.41 -4.17
CA GLU A 43 2.45 14.65 -3.44
C GLU A 43 2.61 13.24 -4.02
N ILE A 44 3.82 12.71 -3.92
CA ILE A 44 4.15 11.33 -4.29
C ILE A 44 3.95 10.45 -3.06
N ILE A 45 3.16 9.40 -3.24
CA ILE A 45 3.04 8.28 -2.31
C ILE A 45 3.96 7.18 -2.82
N ARG A 46 4.92 6.76 -2.01
CA ARG A 46 5.71 5.54 -2.20
C ARG A 46 5.33 4.53 -1.12
N MET A 47 5.16 3.27 -1.50
CA MET A 47 4.97 2.19 -0.55
C MET A 47 5.82 1.00 -0.94
N GLU A 48 6.33 0.31 0.06
CA GLU A 48 7.10 -0.92 -0.08
C GLU A 48 6.70 -1.88 1.03
N TRP A 49 6.48 -3.14 0.66
CA TRP A 49 6.28 -4.20 1.64
C TRP A 49 7.54 -4.37 2.49
N TYR A 50 7.36 -4.31 3.81
CA TYR A 50 8.47 -4.43 4.74
C TYR A 50 8.56 -5.82 5.36
N SER A 51 7.43 -6.35 5.84
CA SER A 51 7.39 -7.64 6.52
C SER A 51 5.96 -8.14 6.73
N GLY A 52 5.83 -9.33 7.30
CA GLY A 52 4.54 -9.90 7.70
C GLY A 52 3.77 -10.48 6.51
N THR A 53 2.83 -11.37 6.79
CA THR A 53 2.00 -12.01 5.76
C THR A 53 0.58 -12.15 6.27
N TRP A 54 -0.37 -12.25 5.35
CA TRP A 54 -1.78 -12.41 5.66
C TRP A 54 -2.49 -13.37 4.70
N ARG A 55 -3.77 -13.63 4.95
CA ARG A 55 -4.70 -14.31 4.04
C ARG A 55 -6.13 -13.82 4.33
N GLY A 56 -7.00 -13.84 3.33
CA GLY A 56 -8.42 -13.50 3.46
C GLY A 56 -9.26 -14.60 4.07
N ASP A 57 -8.89 -15.86 3.91
CA ASP A 57 -9.67 -16.99 4.41
C ASP A 57 -8.79 -18.01 5.14
N VAL A 58 -9.07 -18.24 6.43
CA VAL A 58 -8.37 -19.27 7.22
C VAL A 58 -8.66 -20.71 6.78
N GLY A 59 -9.80 -20.93 6.10
CA GLY A 59 -10.23 -22.16 5.47
C GLY A 59 -9.51 -22.47 4.15
N MET A 60 -8.80 -21.50 3.57
CA MET A 60 -7.97 -21.71 2.38
C MET A 60 -6.68 -22.47 2.74
N THR A 61 -6.79 -23.79 2.93
CA THR A 61 -5.69 -24.65 3.40
C THR A 61 -4.63 -24.93 2.35
N ASN A 62 -4.98 -24.83 1.07
CA ASN A 62 -4.07 -25.05 -0.06
C ASN A 62 -3.26 -23.81 -0.43
N CYS A 63 -3.53 -22.66 0.22
CA CYS A 63 -2.83 -21.42 -0.07
C CYS A 63 -2.25 -20.83 1.22
N PRO A 64 -0.91 -20.71 1.33
CA PRO A 64 -0.28 -20.13 2.51
C PRO A 64 -0.59 -18.63 2.60
N LYS A 65 -0.30 -18.07 3.78
CA LYS A 65 -0.22 -16.61 3.93
C LYS A 65 0.77 -16.03 2.93
N HIS A 66 0.44 -14.87 2.42
CA HIS A 66 1.15 -14.21 1.32
C HIS A 66 1.33 -12.72 1.62
N GLY A 67 2.10 -12.06 0.74
CA GLY A 67 2.37 -10.63 0.80
C GLY A 67 1.23 -9.78 0.26
N PRO A 68 1.39 -8.46 0.23
CA PRO A 68 0.36 -7.52 -0.22
C PRO A 68 0.00 -7.60 -1.70
N ALA A 69 0.74 -8.32 -2.56
CA ALA A 69 0.28 -8.55 -3.94
C ALA A 69 -0.96 -9.45 -4.05
N GLY A 70 -1.35 -10.13 -2.97
CA GLY A 70 -2.34 -11.20 -3.01
C GLY A 70 -1.68 -12.57 -3.24
N PRO A 71 -2.47 -13.65 -3.22
CA PRO A 71 -1.93 -14.99 -3.33
C PRO A 71 -1.58 -15.33 -4.77
N THR A 72 -0.65 -16.27 -4.95
CA THR A 72 -0.38 -16.88 -6.27
C THR A 72 -1.20 -18.15 -6.52
N CYS A 73 -1.72 -18.75 -5.45
CA CYS A 73 -2.72 -19.82 -5.45
C CYS A 73 -4.11 -19.21 -5.29
N ASP A 74 -5.12 -19.75 -5.98
CA ASP A 74 -6.51 -19.28 -5.83
C ASP A 74 -6.64 -17.76 -5.99
N ALA A 75 -5.87 -17.18 -6.92
CA ALA A 75 -5.84 -15.75 -7.18
C ALA A 75 -7.10 -15.30 -7.92
N TYR A 76 -8.17 -15.06 -7.16
CA TYR A 76 -9.44 -14.57 -7.70
C TYR A 76 -9.40 -13.07 -7.99
N THR A 77 -10.27 -12.65 -8.90
CA THR A 77 -10.50 -11.24 -9.20
C THR A 77 -11.66 -10.73 -8.35
N ALA A 78 -11.39 -9.67 -7.58
CA ALA A 78 -12.32 -9.07 -6.65
C ALA A 78 -13.61 -8.63 -7.35
N LEU A 79 -14.74 -9.07 -6.79
CA LEU A 79 -16.07 -8.81 -7.32
C LEU A 79 -16.56 -7.39 -7.01
N ALA A 80 -17.72 -7.03 -7.56
CA ALA A 80 -18.40 -5.78 -7.20
C ALA A 80 -18.70 -5.74 -5.69
N GLY A 81 -18.43 -4.60 -5.05
CA GLY A 81 -18.61 -4.39 -3.61
C GLY A 81 -17.33 -4.59 -2.78
N TYR A 82 -16.28 -5.18 -3.34
CA TYR A 82 -14.96 -5.22 -2.72
C TYR A 82 -14.35 -3.81 -2.61
N PRO A 83 -13.37 -3.61 -1.71
CA PRO A 83 -12.65 -2.34 -1.59
C PRO A 83 -12.16 -1.79 -2.93
N LEU A 84 -11.60 -2.64 -3.80
CA LEU A 84 -11.25 -2.33 -5.18
C LEU A 84 -11.65 -3.49 -6.10
N PRO A 85 -12.80 -3.41 -6.78
CA PRO A 85 -13.23 -4.44 -7.73
C PRO A 85 -12.31 -4.52 -8.96
N GLY A 86 -12.17 -5.71 -9.54
CA GLY A 86 -11.42 -5.93 -10.78
C GLY A 86 -9.91 -6.10 -10.63
N VAL A 87 -9.38 -6.09 -9.39
CA VAL A 87 -7.98 -6.47 -9.08
C VAL A 87 -7.95 -7.74 -8.24
N VAL A 88 -6.76 -8.26 -7.94
CA VAL A 88 -6.59 -9.50 -7.17
C VAL A 88 -7.21 -9.37 -5.77
N GLU A 89 -8.00 -10.36 -5.35
CA GLU A 89 -8.48 -10.50 -3.96
C GLU A 89 -7.30 -10.67 -3.01
N ASP A 90 -7.49 -10.37 -1.72
CA ASP A 90 -6.45 -10.47 -0.69
C ASP A 90 -5.20 -9.58 -0.90
N SER A 91 -5.19 -8.77 -1.95
CA SER A 91 -4.15 -7.78 -2.17
C SER A 91 -4.34 -6.56 -1.29
N LEU A 92 -3.26 -5.81 -1.01
CA LEU A 92 -3.34 -4.54 -0.30
C LEU A 92 -3.85 -3.46 -1.24
N VAL A 93 -4.86 -2.73 -0.78
CA VAL A 93 -5.38 -1.53 -1.45
C VAL A 93 -5.28 -0.32 -0.54
N GLY A 94 -5.14 0.84 -1.17
CA GLY A 94 -5.07 2.13 -0.51
C GLY A 94 -6.19 3.06 -0.94
N LYS A 95 -6.51 4.03 -0.08
CA LYS A 95 -7.47 5.09 -0.38
C LYS A 95 -7.00 6.43 0.17
N VAL A 96 -7.09 7.47 -0.65
CA VAL A 96 -6.99 8.88 -0.23
C VAL A 96 -8.23 9.58 -0.75
N GLY A 97 -9.06 10.12 0.15
CA GLY A 97 -10.37 10.66 -0.25
C GLY A 97 -11.23 9.62 -0.99
N ASN A 98 -11.57 9.90 -2.24
CA ASN A 98 -12.32 9.00 -3.12
C ASN A 98 -11.42 8.21 -4.11
N ASP A 99 -10.11 8.48 -4.13
CA ASP A 99 -9.16 7.75 -4.99
C ASP A 99 -8.75 6.45 -4.30
N VAL A 100 -9.29 5.32 -4.78
CA VAL A 100 -8.93 3.97 -4.33
C VAL A 100 -7.99 3.35 -5.35
N PHE A 101 -6.92 2.70 -4.89
CA PHE A 101 -5.87 2.18 -5.75
C PHE A 101 -5.26 0.88 -5.23
N PHE A 102 -4.76 0.06 -6.16
CA PHE A 102 -3.96 -1.11 -5.85
C PHE A 102 -2.58 -0.69 -5.33
N VAL A 103 -2.11 -1.35 -4.26
CA VAL A 103 -0.77 -1.11 -3.71
C VAL A 103 0.17 -2.26 -4.08
N GLY A 104 -0.21 -3.51 -3.78
CA GLY A 104 0.66 -4.66 -3.98
C GLY A 104 1.96 -4.58 -3.15
N GLU A 105 3.03 -5.22 -3.63
CA GLU A 105 4.35 -5.20 -2.98
C GLU A 105 5.00 -3.82 -2.97
N GLN A 106 4.78 -3.04 -4.02
CA GLN A 106 5.38 -1.73 -4.20
C GLN A 106 4.46 -0.81 -4.98
N LEU A 107 4.43 0.46 -4.58
CA LEU A 107 3.66 1.49 -5.24
C LEU A 107 4.47 2.77 -5.34
N ARG A 108 4.34 3.47 -6.47
CA ARG A 108 4.68 4.88 -6.59
C ARG A 108 3.58 5.59 -7.37
N LYS A 109 2.82 6.49 -6.72
CA LYS A 109 1.78 7.28 -7.39
C LYS A 109 1.80 8.73 -6.95
N ILE A 110 1.33 9.61 -7.83
CA ILE A 110 0.99 10.99 -7.47
C ILE A 110 -0.45 11.01 -6.97
N SER A 111 -0.68 11.60 -5.80
CA SER A 111 -2.03 11.77 -5.27
C SER A 111 -2.80 12.79 -6.11
N ARG A 112 -4.05 12.47 -6.44
CA ARG A 112 -4.96 13.36 -7.19
C ARG A 112 -5.93 14.11 -6.28
N THR A 113 -5.87 13.83 -4.99
CA THR A 113 -6.82 14.36 -4.00
C THR A 113 -6.11 14.61 -2.68
N ASN A 114 -6.67 15.49 -1.87
CA ASN A 114 -6.27 15.67 -0.47
C ASN A 114 -6.98 14.66 0.43
N GLY A 115 -6.31 14.21 1.50
CA GLY A 115 -6.95 13.49 2.60
C GLY A 115 -6.01 12.54 3.34
N ARG A 116 -6.59 11.83 4.32
CA ARG A 116 -5.89 10.76 5.04
C ARG A 116 -5.77 9.50 4.21
N LEU A 117 -4.59 8.91 4.24
CA LEU A 117 -4.34 7.59 3.67
C LEU A 117 -4.98 6.51 4.55
N HIS A 118 -5.76 5.65 3.91
CA HIS A 118 -6.29 4.42 4.50
C HIS A 118 -5.78 3.20 3.74
N LEU A 119 -5.60 2.09 4.45
CA LEU A 119 -5.12 0.82 3.89
C LEU A 119 -6.05 -0.33 4.31
N THR A 120 -6.27 -1.30 3.43
CA THR A 120 -7.01 -2.52 3.76
C THR A 120 -6.65 -3.69 2.85
N ILE A 121 -6.94 -4.91 3.30
CA ILE A 121 -6.97 -6.08 2.43
C ILE A 121 -8.17 -5.97 1.48
N ASN A 122 -7.99 -6.33 0.21
CA ASN A 122 -9.04 -6.26 -0.80
C ASN A 122 -10.01 -7.44 -0.65
N ASP A 123 -10.81 -7.35 0.39
CA ASP A 123 -11.79 -8.36 0.77
C ASP A 123 -12.98 -7.69 1.47
N THR A 124 -14.14 -8.34 1.43
CA THR A 124 -15.36 -7.91 2.12
C THR A 124 -15.60 -8.69 3.42
N GLY A 125 -14.95 -9.84 3.60
CA GLY A 125 -15.24 -10.82 4.64
C GLY A 125 -14.31 -10.82 5.85
N HIS A 126 -13.89 -9.70 6.43
CA HIS A 126 -12.78 -9.62 7.42
C HIS A 126 -12.73 -10.58 8.65
N HIS A 127 -13.77 -11.34 8.96
CA HIS A 127 -13.87 -12.17 10.16
C HIS A 127 -12.97 -13.42 10.16
N ASP A 128 -12.78 -14.04 8.99
CA ASP A 128 -11.99 -15.24 8.74
C ASP A 128 -10.60 -14.95 8.17
N ASN A 129 -10.26 -13.68 7.95
CA ASN A 129 -8.93 -13.25 7.56
C ASN A 129 -7.94 -13.47 8.70
N ASP A 130 -6.66 -13.63 8.39
CA ASP A 130 -5.64 -13.84 9.41
C ASP A 130 -4.28 -13.26 9.00
N GLY A 131 -3.58 -12.68 9.97
CA GLY A 131 -2.26 -12.09 9.79
C GLY A 131 -2.25 -10.57 9.69
N VAL A 132 -1.03 -10.06 9.61
CA VAL A 132 -0.69 -8.64 9.59
C VAL A 132 0.47 -8.50 8.62
N ILE A 133 0.39 -7.50 7.75
CA ILE A 133 1.52 -7.04 6.94
C ILE A 133 1.99 -5.68 7.46
N THR A 134 3.25 -5.37 7.23
CA THR A 134 3.84 -4.07 7.56
C THR A 134 4.33 -3.43 6.27
N MET A 135 3.91 -2.20 6.03
CA MET A 135 4.33 -1.38 4.88
C MET A 135 5.23 -0.25 5.35
N LYS A 136 6.29 0.02 4.57
CA LYS A 136 6.96 1.31 4.60
C LYS A 136 6.20 2.25 3.68
N VAL A 137 5.78 3.40 4.20
CA VAL A 137 5.06 4.43 3.44
C VAL A 137 5.87 5.70 3.47
N SER A 138 6.17 6.27 2.30
CA SER A 138 6.90 7.54 2.19
C SER A 138 6.10 8.55 1.39
N ILE A 139 5.86 9.74 1.97
CA ILE A 139 5.15 10.84 1.33
C ILE A 139 6.10 12.01 1.14
N GLY A 140 6.17 12.53 -0.09
CA GLY A 140 7.06 13.63 -0.40
C GLY A 140 6.55 14.49 -1.55
N ARG A 141 7.18 15.65 -1.71
CA ARG A 141 6.91 16.50 -2.87
C ARG A 141 7.54 15.88 -4.12
N ARG A 142 6.99 16.26 -5.26
CA ARG A 142 7.56 15.91 -6.56
C ARG A 142 8.90 16.59 -6.77
#